data_AF-A0AAE1BPQ7-F1
#
_entry.id   AF-A0AAE1BPQ7-F1
#
_cell.length_a   1.000
_cell.length_b   1.000
_cell.length_c   1.000
_cell.angle_alpha   90.00
_cell.angle_beta   90.00
_cell.angle_gamma   90.00
#
_symmetry.space_group_name_H-M   'P 1'
#
loop_
_entity.id
_entity.type
_entity.pdbx_description
1 polymer ?
#
loop_
_entity_poly.entity_id
_entity_poly.type
_entity_poly.pdbx_seq_one_letter_code
_entity_poly.pdbx_strand_id
1 'polypeptide(L)'
;QRAGELPQQPFHNFRHCFSVTQMMYGIINLCRLQDKLPRKDLGVLITSCVCHDLDHPGYNNWYQINARTELAVRYNDTSPLENHHCAVGFRVLANPECNIFSGRTRRRVQGAQSGG
;
A
#
# COMPACT_ATOMS: atom_id res chain seq x y z
N GLN A 1 24.53 12.07 -13.57
CA GLN A 1 23.52 10.99 -13.69
C GLN A 1 22.23 11.64 -14.19
N ARG A 2 21.65 11.17 -15.30
CA ARG A 2 20.44 11.78 -15.87
C ARG A 2 19.25 11.48 -14.95
N ALA A 3 18.52 12.53 -14.57
CA ALA A 3 17.22 12.42 -13.93
C ALA A 3 16.24 11.75 -14.91
N GLY A 4 15.61 10.64 -14.52
CA GLY A 4 14.47 10.08 -15.26
C GLY A 4 14.34 8.57 -15.30
N GLU A 5 15.43 7.81 -15.16
CA GLU A 5 15.38 6.34 -15.11
C GLU A 5 15.69 5.87 -13.70
N LEU A 6 14.65 5.44 -12.98
CA LEU A 6 14.84 4.66 -11.76
C LEU A 6 15.59 3.37 -12.15
N PRO A 7 16.71 3.02 -11.50
CA PRO A 7 17.36 1.74 -11.73
C PRO A 7 16.33 0.61 -11.56
N GLN A 8 16.39 -0.41 -12.41
CA GLN A 8 15.53 -1.59 -12.25
C GLN A 8 15.63 -2.10 -10.82
N GLN A 9 14.50 -2.11 -10.11
CA GLN A 9 14.41 -2.59 -8.74
C GLN A 9 14.63 -4.11 -8.72
N PRO A 10 15.75 -4.62 -8.19
CA PRO A 10 16.07 -6.04 -8.31
C PRO A 10 15.14 -6.93 -7.48
N PHE A 11 14.54 -6.38 -6.41
CA PHE A 11 13.71 -7.14 -5.48
C PHE A 11 12.29 -6.57 -5.29
N HIS A 12 12.15 -5.34 -4.75
CA HIS A 12 10.85 -4.70 -4.50
C HIS A 12 10.22 -4.24 -5.82
N ASN A 13 9.75 -5.20 -6.60
CA ASN A 13 9.18 -5.06 -7.94
C ASN A 13 7.87 -5.87 -8.03
N PHE A 14 7.25 -5.86 -9.22
CA PHE A 14 5.97 -6.54 -9.43
C PHE A 14 6.00 -8.04 -9.08
N ARG A 15 7.13 -8.73 -9.35
CA ARG A 15 7.25 -10.16 -9.03
C ARG A 15 7.17 -10.41 -7.53
N HIS A 16 7.85 -9.58 -6.73
CA HIS A 16 7.76 -9.67 -5.27
C HIS A 16 6.35 -9.42 -4.76
N CYS A 17 5.72 -8.33 -5.20
CA CYS A 17 4.32 -8.01 -4.91
C CYS A 17 3.37 -9.17 -5.25
N PHE A 18 3.52 -9.77 -6.43
CA PHE A 18 2.72 -10.92 -6.85
C PHE A 18 2.93 -12.13 -5.94
N SER A 19 4.19 -12.46 -5.61
CA SER A 19 4.51 -13.57 -4.69
C SER A 19 3.90 -13.38 -3.30
N VAL A 20 3.98 -12.18 -2.73
CA VAL A 20 3.35 -11.86 -1.42
C VAL A 20 1.84 -11.99 -1.51
N THR A 21 1.22 -11.46 -2.56
CA THR A 21 -0.23 -11.55 -2.79
C THR A 21 -0.68 -13.01 -2.93
N GLN A 22 0.05 -13.82 -3.69
CA GLN A 22 -0.26 -15.23 -3.89
C GLN A 22 -0.11 -16.03 -2.59
N MET A 23 0.93 -15.76 -1.79
CA MET A 23 1.10 -16.37 -0.49
C MET A 23 -0.07 -16.02 0.45
N MET A 24 -0.49 -14.75 0.48
CA MET A 24 -1.63 -14.34 1.30
C MET A 24 -2.94 -15.00 0.85
N TYR A 25 -3.16 -15.13 -0.47
CA TYR A 25 -4.27 -15.92 -0.98
C TYR A 25 -4.22 -17.38 -0.48
N GLY A 26 -3.03 -18.00 -0.50
CA GLY A 26 -2.82 -19.32 0.08
C GLY A 26 -3.19 -19.39 1.56
N ILE A 27 -2.74 -18.42 2.37
CA ILE A 27 -3.05 -18.32 3.80
C ILE A 27 -4.56 -18.17 4.03
N ILE A 28 -5.24 -17.32 3.26
CA ILE A 28 -6.70 -17.14 3.35
C ILE A 28 -7.40 -18.50 3.20
N ASN A 29 -7.02 -19.28 2.20
CA ASN A 29 -7.64 -20.58 1.92
C ASN A 29 -7.27 -21.64 2.96
N LEU A 30 -5.99 -21.80 3.27
CA LEU A 30 -5.49 -22.83 4.19
C LEU A 30 -5.99 -22.62 5.63
N CYS A 31 -6.03 -21.37 6.08
CA CYS A 31 -6.51 -21.02 7.43
C CYS A 31 -8.01 -20.75 7.50
N ARG A 32 -8.73 -20.92 6.38
CA ARG A 32 -10.17 -20.65 6.23
C ARG A 32 -10.55 -19.26 6.76
N LEU A 33 -9.77 -18.23 6.40
CA LEU A 33 -10.01 -16.88 6.90
C LEU A 33 -11.35 -16.30 6.44
N GLN A 34 -11.95 -16.82 5.36
CA GLN A 34 -13.31 -16.51 4.95
C GLN A 34 -14.39 -16.85 5.99
N ASP A 35 -14.11 -17.79 6.90
CA ASP A 35 -15.03 -18.16 7.98
C ASP A 35 -14.84 -17.24 9.21
N LYS A 36 -13.75 -16.47 9.25
CA LYS A 36 -13.35 -15.62 10.39
C LYS A 36 -13.43 -14.12 10.10
N LEU A 37 -13.29 -13.72 8.84
CA LEU A 37 -13.22 -12.33 8.41
C LEU A 37 -14.32 -12.01 7.38
N PRO A 38 -14.93 -10.82 7.46
CA PRO A 38 -15.81 -10.32 6.42
C PRO A 38 -15.14 -10.29 5.04
N ARG A 39 -15.92 -10.55 3.97
CA ARG A 39 -15.43 -10.47 2.58
C ARG A 39 -14.76 -9.13 2.23
N LYS A 40 -15.25 -8.03 2.82
CA LYS A 40 -14.64 -6.69 2.65
C LYS A 40 -13.20 -6.64 3.20
N ASP A 41 -12.95 -7.27 4.34
CA ASP A 41 -11.66 -7.21 5.02
C ASP A 41 -10.66 -8.14 4.32
N LEU A 42 -11.13 -9.27 3.77
CA LEU A 42 -10.34 -10.10 2.85
C LEU A 42 -9.96 -9.36 1.57
N GLY A 43 -10.90 -8.60 0.99
CA GLY A 43 -10.63 -7.76 -0.18
C GLY A 43 -9.59 -6.68 0.11
N VAL A 44 -9.71 -6.00 1.26
CA VAL A 44 -8.72 -5.03 1.74
C VAL A 44 -7.36 -5.72 1.94
N LEU A 45 -7.32 -6.89 2.59
CA LEU A 45 -6.09 -7.64 2.84
C LEU A 45 -5.31 -7.97 1.56
N ILE A 46 -6.00 -8.53 0.55
CA ILE A 46 -5.38 -8.82 -0.75
C ILE A 46 -4.94 -7.54 -1.47
N THR A 47 -5.76 -6.48 -1.41
CA THR A 47 -5.39 -5.19 -2.02
C THR A 47 -4.16 -4.59 -1.34
N SER A 48 -4.06 -4.67 -0.01
CA SER A 48 -2.88 -4.23 0.73
C SER A 48 -1.62 -5.00 0.30
N CYS A 49 -1.70 -6.32 0.09
CA CYS A 49 -0.57 -7.09 -0.43
C CYS A 49 -0.12 -6.63 -1.82
N VAL A 50 -1.06 -6.30 -2.69
CA VAL A 50 -0.76 -5.77 -4.04
C VAL A 50 -0.11 -4.38 -3.96
N CYS A 51 -0.49 -3.57 -2.96
CA CYS A 51 -0.04 -2.19 -2.84
C CYS A 51 1.22 -2.00 -1.99
N HIS A 52 1.69 -3.03 -1.26
CA HIS A 52 2.57 -2.83 -0.11
C HIS A 52 3.95 -2.21 -0.43
N ASP A 53 4.44 -2.38 -1.67
CA ASP A 53 5.75 -1.88 -2.13
C ASP A 53 5.64 -0.98 -3.38
N LEU A 54 4.46 -0.38 -3.63
CA LEU A 54 4.27 0.47 -4.82
C LEU A 54 5.25 1.64 -4.85
N ASP A 55 5.92 1.85 -5.99
CA ASP A 55 6.87 2.96 -6.20
C ASP A 55 8.08 2.92 -5.23
N HIS A 56 8.53 1.71 -4.86
CA HIS A 56 9.71 1.53 -4.01
C HIS A 56 11.01 1.99 -4.71
N PRO A 57 11.80 2.90 -4.12
CA PRO A 57 12.97 3.51 -4.77
C PRO A 57 14.25 2.66 -4.72
N GLY A 58 14.24 1.56 -3.96
CA GLY A 58 15.35 0.60 -3.86
C GLY A 58 16.29 0.80 -2.69
N TYR A 59 15.96 1.77 -1.83
CA TYR A 59 16.67 2.05 -0.60
C TYR A 59 15.71 1.96 0.57
N ASN A 60 16.19 1.46 1.71
CA ASN A 60 15.40 1.28 2.92
C ASN A 60 15.12 2.61 3.65
N ASN A 61 14.24 2.57 4.65
CA ASN A 61 13.89 3.75 5.46
C ASN A 61 15.11 4.42 6.12
N TRP A 62 16.11 3.63 6.55
CA TRP A 62 17.34 4.19 7.15
C TRP A 62 18.09 5.09 6.18
N TYR A 63 18.19 4.69 4.90
CA TYR A 63 18.75 5.55 3.87
C TYR A 63 17.89 6.80 3.64
N GLN A 64 16.56 6.64 3.53
CA GLN A 64 15.66 7.78 3.30
C GLN A 64 15.86 8.88 4.35
N ILE A 65 15.94 8.48 5.63
CA ILE A 65 16.11 9.37 6.79
C ILE A 65 17.49 10.02 6.78
N ASN A 66 18.56 9.23 6.69
CA ASN A 66 19.93 9.79 6.77
C ASN A 66 20.31 10.65 5.57
N ALA A 67 19.80 10.32 4.38
CA ALA A 67 19.98 11.13 3.19
C ALA A 67 19.02 12.33 3.14
N ARG A 68 18.12 12.49 4.13
CA ARG A 68 17.11 13.57 4.21
C ARG A 68 16.32 13.72 2.90
N THR A 69 15.90 12.58 2.36
CA THR A 69 15.14 12.52 1.12
C THR A 69 13.77 13.21 1.28
N GLU A 70 13.16 13.59 0.15
CA GLU A 70 11.81 14.13 0.13
C GLU A 70 10.78 13.22 0.82
N LEU A 71 10.94 11.89 0.74
CA LEU A 71 10.07 10.95 1.44
C LEU A 71 10.24 11.04 2.95
N ALA A 72 11.48 11.10 3.45
CA ALA A 72 11.75 11.24 4.88
C ALA A 72 11.21 12.57 5.43
N VAL A 73 11.43 13.68 4.72
CA VAL A 73 10.88 14.99 5.09
C VAL A 73 9.35 14.97 5.08
N ARG A 74 8.73 14.43 4.01
CA ARG A 74 7.26 14.38 3.88
C ARG A 74 6.59 13.58 4.99
N TYR A 75 7.20 12.48 5.40
CA TYR A 75 6.64 11.56 6.39
C TYR A 75 7.27 11.70 7.78
N ASN A 76 8.00 12.80 8.03
CA ASN A 76 8.61 13.12 9.32
C ASN A 76 9.38 11.93 9.92
N ASP A 77 10.22 11.29 9.09
CA ASP A 77 11.04 10.12 9.42
C ASP A 77 10.26 8.87 9.92
N THR A 78 8.92 8.92 9.91
CA THR A 78 8.06 7.88 10.45
C THR A 78 7.54 7.00 9.32
N SER A 79 8.13 5.80 9.19
CA SER A 79 7.81 4.85 8.11
C SER A 79 7.67 5.51 6.72
N PRO A 80 8.71 6.21 6.21
CA PRO A 80 8.59 6.95 4.95
C PRO A 80 8.13 6.12 3.76
N LEU A 81 8.66 4.91 3.60
CA LEU A 81 8.32 4.02 2.50
C LEU A 81 6.90 3.48 2.62
N GLU A 82 6.51 2.97 3.78
CA GLU A 82 5.20 2.36 3.98
C GLU A 82 4.06 3.39 3.82
N ASN A 83 4.27 4.62 4.31
CA ASN A 83 3.32 5.71 4.05
C ASN A 83 3.26 6.10 2.57
N HIS A 84 4.40 6.09 1.87
CA HIS A 84 4.46 6.35 0.44
C HIS A 84 3.70 5.29 -0.37
N HIS A 85 3.96 4.01 -0.14
CA HIS A 85 3.28 2.88 -0.79
C HIS A 85 1.76 2.97 -0.62
N CYS A 86 1.31 3.27 0.60
CA CYS A 86 -0.09 3.48 0.93
C CYS A 86 -0.69 4.67 0.16
N ALA A 87 -0.02 5.81 0.13
CA ALA A 87 -0.47 6.99 -0.59
C ALA A 87 -0.54 6.77 -2.12
N VAL A 88 0.42 6.04 -2.70
CA VAL A 88 0.38 5.65 -4.11
C VAL A 88 -0.79 4.70 -4.38
N GLY A 89 -1.00 3.69 -3.52
CA GLY A 89 -2.15 2.79 -3.62
C GLY A 89 -3.49 3.51 -3.62
N PHE A 90 -3.68 4.46 -2.69
CA PHE A 90 -4.89 5.29 -2.67
C PHE A 90 -5.03 6.17 -3.90
N ARG A 91 -3.94 6.70 -4.45
CA ARG A 91 -3.96 7.48 -5.69
C ARG A 91 -4.41 6.65 -6.88
N VAL A 92 -3.94 5.41 -7.00
CA VAL A 92 -4.39 4.47 -8.04
C VAL A 92 -5.89 4.20 -7.88
N LEU A 93 -6.36 3.89 -6.67
CA LEU A 93 -7.77 3.61 -6.40
C LEU A 93 -8.69 4.83 -6.54
N ALA A 94 -8.14 6.05 -6.50
CA ALA A 94 -8.88 7.28 -6.74
C ALA A 94 -9.22 7.49 -8.23
N ASN A 95 -8.48 6.84 -9.15
CA ASN A 95 -8.85 6.82 -10.57
C ASN A 95 -10.11 5.94 -10.75
N PRO A 96 -11.22 6.47 -11.27
CA PRO A 96 -12.45 5.70 -11.49
C PRO A 96 -12.24 4.40 -12.28
N GLU A 97 -11.36 4.41 -13.29
CA GLU A 97 -11.05 3.25 -14.14
C GLU A 97 -10.27 2.16 -13.39
N CYS A 98 -9.60 2.51 -12.29
CA CYS A 98 -8.81 1.59 -11.47
C CYS A 98 -9.49 1.26 -10.14
N ASN A 99 -10.64 1.85 -9.84
CA ASN A 99 -11.31 1.69 -8.56
C ASN A 99 -12.07 0.35 -8.49
N ILE A 100 -11.37 -0.69 -8.03
CA ILE A 100 -11.94 -2.02 -7.78
C ILE A 100 -13.00 -2.06 -6.65
N PHE A 101 -13.18 -0.94 -5.94
CA PHE A 101 -14.20 -0.77 -4.90
C PHE A 101 -15.35 0.14 -5.35
N SER A 102 -15.41 0.53 -6.63
CA SER A 102 -16.54 1.25 -7.21
C SER A 102 -17.85 0.51 -6.94
N GLY A 103 -18.93 1.25 -6.65
CA GLY A 103 -20.24 0.68 -6.32
C GLY A 103 -20.44 0.22 -4.86
N ARG A 104 -19.45 0.35 -3.97
CA ARG A 104 -19.64 0.12 -2.52
C ARG A 104 -20.05 1.42 -1.82
N THR A 105 -21.15 1.39 -1.05
CA THR A 105 -21.67 2.56 -0.32
C THR A 105 -20.61 3.16 0.60
N ARG A 106 -20.31 4.46 0.44
CA ARG A 106 -19.47 5.21 1.40
C ARG A 106 -20.17 5.18 2.76
N ARG A 107 -19.66 4.37 3.70
CA ARG A 107 -19.91 4.64 5.11
C ARG A 107 -19.14 5.91 5.43
N ARG A 108 -19.83 7.04 5.53
CA ARG A 108 -19.26 8.26 6.12
C ARG A 108 -18.69 7.84 7.48
N VAL A 109 -17.37 7.95 7.64
CA VAL A 109 -16.81 8.11 8.97
C VAL A 109 -17.30 9.49 9.39
N GLN A 110 -18.43 9.53 10.09
CA GLN A 110 -18.82 10.73 10.81
C GLN A 110 -17.69 10.96 11.80
N GLY A 111 -16.88 11.99 11.53
CA GLY A 111 -15.95 12.50 12.52
C GLY A 111 -16.74 12.76 13.80
N ALA A 112 -16.16 12.34 14.92
CA ALA A 112 -16.56 12.79 16.23
C ALA A 112 -16.46 14.33 16.23
N GLN A 113 -17.57 15.00 15.93
CA GLN A 113 -17.85 16.32 16.46
C GLN A 113 -18.42 16.10 17.85
N SER A 114 -17.54 15.97 18.84
CA SER A 114 -17.80 16.48 20.20
C SER A 114 -17.23 17.89 20.19
N GLY A 115 -18.01 18.98 20.24
CA GLY A 115 -19.09 19.23 21.19
C GLY A 115 -18.48 19.93 22.40
N GLY A 116 -18.57 21.27 22.45
CA GLY A 116 -18.07 22.13 23.52
C GLY A 116 -17.48 23.43 23.00
#